data_AF-A0A0F7GZN2-F1
#
_entry.id   AF-A0A0F7GZN2-F1
#
_cell.length_a   1.000
_cell.length_b   1.000
_cell.length_c   1.000
_cell.angle_alpha   90.00
_cell.angle_beta   90.00
_cell.angle_gamma   90.00
#
_symmetry.space_group_name_H-M   'P 1'
#
loop_
_entity.id
_entity.type
_entity.pdbx_description
1 polymer ?
#
loop_
_entity_poly.entity_id
_entity_poly.type
_entity_poly.pdbx_seq_one_letter_code
_entity_poly.pdbx_strand_id
1 'polypeptide(L)'
;MAQAMASMTGSVLGGSNVPASTTRRSVFTVRAHQDSETSSRRAVLGLVATGLASASFVQAVLAEGRPIKVGPPPPPSGGLTGTLNSDEARDLDLPLKERFYLQPLTPTEAAQRAKESAKEIVSVKSFIDKKAWPYVQNDLRLRASYLRYDLNTVIAAKSKDEKKSLKELAGKLFQTINNLDYAAKVKSSSQAEKYYAETVSTLNDVVAKLG
;
A
#
# COMPACT_ATOMS: atom_id res chain seq x y z
N MET A 1 -47.54 -10.10 -40.20
CA MET A 1 -46.98 -11.40 -39.74
C MET A 1 -46.12 -11.10 -38.52
N ALA A 2 -46.66 -11.02 -37.30
CA ALA A 2 -47.27 -12.08 -36.49
C ALA A 2 -46.24 -13.06 -35.87
N GLN A 3 -46.20 -13.06 -34.53
CA GLN A 3 -45.87 -14.17 -33.60
C GLN A 3 -44.39 -14.59 -33.45
N ALA A 4 -43.87 -15.03 -32.30
CA ALA A 4 -44.37 -15.31 -30.94
C ALA A 4 -43.17 -15.36 -29.95
N MET A 5 -43.29 -14.81 -28.74
CA MET A 5 -43.37 -15.51 -27.43
C MET A 5 -42.75 -16.93 -27.36
N ALA A 6 -41.73 -17.10 -26.50
CA ALA A 6 -41.52 -18.33 -25.72
C ALA A 6 -40.65 -18.06 -24.48
N SER A 7 -41.29 -18.13 -23.32
CA SER A 7 -40.70 -18.34 -22.00
C SER A 7 -40.33 -19.83 -21.86
N MET A 8 -39.13 -20.16 -21.38
CA MET A 8 -38.88 -21.46 -20.74
C MET A 8 -37.88 -21.31 -19.59
N THR A 9 -38.40 -21.58 -18.40
CA THR A 9 -37.69 -21.92 -17.17
C THR A 9 -36.82 -23.16 -17.34
N GLY A 10 -35.61 -23.16 -16.79
CA GLY A 10 -34.75 -24.33 -16.70
C GLY A 10 -33.72 -24.20 -15.59
N SER A 11 -34.10 -24.68 -14.40
CA SER A 11 -33.21 -24.89 -13.25
C SER A 11 -32.31 -26.10 -13.53
N VAL A 12 -30.99 -25.94 -13.51
CA VAL A 12 -30.05 -27.07 -13.40
C VAL A 12 -28.92 -26.70 -12.43
N LEU A 13 -28.82 -27.56 -11.42
CA LEU A 13 -27.82 -27.65 -10.38
C LEU A 13 -26.47 -28.14 -10.93
N GLY A 14 -25.37 -27.63 -10.36
CA GLY A 14 -24.02 -28.17 -10.50
C GLY A 14 -23.00 -27.04 -10.25
N GLY A 15 -22.32 -26.93 -9.12
CA GLY A 15 -21.87 -27.95 -8.19
C GLY A 15 -20.34 -28.09 -8.34
N SER A 16 -19.59 -27.09 -7.90
CA SER A 16 -18.12 -27.18 -7.78
C SER A 16 -17.73 -26.86 -6.33
N ASN A 17 -17.64 -27.92 -5.53
CA ASN A 17 -17.22 -27.90 -4.13
C ASN A 17 -15.71 -27.62 -4.04
N VAL A 18 -15.35 -26.57 -3.29
CA VAL A 18 -13.99 -26.37 -2.76
C VAL A 18 -14.01 -26.84 -1.30
N PRO A 19 -13.13 -27.74 -0.84
CA PRO A 19 -13.21 -28.25 0.52
C PRO A 19 -12.76 -27.20 1.55
N ALA A 20 -13.68 -26.83 2.44
CA ALA A 20 -13.39 -26.08 3.64
C ALA A 20 -12.62 -26.95 4.64
N SER A 21 -11.46 -26.47 5.08
CA SER A 21 -10.65 -27.05 6.15
C SER A 21 -11.46 -27.08 7.45
N THR A 22 -11.87 -28.27 7.88
CA THR A 22 -12.53 -28.48 9.18
C THR A 22 -11.47 -28.84 10.22
N THR A 23 -11.19 -27.92 11.14
CA THR A 23 -10.42 -28.20 12.36
C THR A 23 -11.21 -29.16 13.24
N ARG A 24 -10.76 -30.41 13.35
CA ARG A 24 -11.34 -31.40 14.28
C ARG A 24 -11.08 -30.94 15.71
N ARG A 25 -12.14 -30.61 16.47
CA ARG A 25 -12.06 -30.51 17.93
C ARG A 25 -12.07 -31.93 18.50
N SER A 26 -10.98 -32.32 19.14
CA SER A 26 -10.90 -33.53 19.98
C SER A 26 -11.79 -33.33 21.21
N VAL A 27 -12.80 -34.18 21.38
CA VAL A 27 -13.62 -34.23 22.60
C VAL A 27 -13.11 -35.41 23.42
N PHE A 28 -12.52 -35.12 24.58
CA PHE A 28 -12.07 -36.11 25.55
C PHE A 28 -13.17 -36.34 26.58
N THR A 29 -13.76 -37.53 26.59
CA THR A 29 -14.78 -37.94 27.57
C THR A 29 -14.13 -38.82 28.63
N VAL A 30 -14.15 -38.39 29.89
CA VAL A 30 -13.73 -39.21 31.04
C VAL A 30 -14.94 -39.98 31.57
N ARG A 31 -14.85 -41.31 31.58
CA ARG A 31 -15.81 -42.21 32.21
C ARG A 31 -15.28 -42.59 33.60
N ALA A 32 -15.99 -42.22 34.66
CA ALA A 32 -15.68 -42.68 36.01
C ALA A 32 -16.21 -44.12 36.19
N HIS A 33 -15.32 -45.05 36.55
CA HIS A 33 -15.69 -46.39 36.99
C HIS A 33 -15.75 -46.39 38.52
N GLN A 34 -16.87 -46.85 39.07
CA GLN A 34 -17.10 -46.94 40.50
C GLN A 34 -16.99 -48.42 40.86
N ASP A 35 -15.82 -48.85 41.30
CA ASP A 35 -15.63 -50.18 41.87
C ASP A 35 -15.60 -50.10 43.40
N SER A 36 -16.41 -50.97 43.97
CA SER A 36 -16.68 -51.17 45.38
C SER A 36 -15.50 -51.80 46.13
N GLU A 37 -15.37 -51.36 47.38
CA GLU A 37 -14.67 -52.05 48.48
C GLU A 37 -13.14 -52.14 48.41
N THR A 38 -12.47 -51.13 48.99
CA THR A 38 -11.43 -51.38 50.01
C THR A 38 -11.28 -50.17 50.94
N SER A 39 -11.18 -50.53 52.22
CA SER A 39 -11.04 -49.76 53.45
C SER A 39 -10.14 -48.50 53.44
N SER A 40 -10.64 -47.47 54.15
CA SER A 40 -9.92 -46.55 55.04
C SER A 40 -9.17 -45.32 54.48
N ARG A 41 -9.53 -44.16 55.06
CA ARG A 41 -8.85 -42.83 55.15
C ARG A 41 -9.43 -41.62 54.40
N ARG A 42 -10.53 -41.73 53.65
CA ARG A 42 -11.16 -40.56 52.97
C ARG A 42 -12.66 -40.34 53.24
N ALA A 43 -13.20 -40.97 54.28
CA ALA A 43 -14.62 -40.88 54.62
C ALA A 43 -14.95 -39.91 55.78
N VAL A 44 -14.02 -39.05 56.21
CA VAL A 44 -14.20 -38.22 57.44
C VAL A 44 -14.25 -36.71 57.16
N LEU A 45 -14.33 -36.28 55.90
CA LEU A 45 -14.49 -34.86 55.55
C LEU A 45 -15.89 -34.54 54.97
N GLY A 46 -16.86 -35.40 55.26
CA GLY A 46 -18.26 -35.22 54.87
C GLY A 46 -19.16 -34.90 56.06
N LEU A 47 -18.81 -33.96 56.94
CA LEU A 47 -19.76 -33.43 57.94
C LEU A 47 -19.27 -32.16 58.67
N VAL A 48 -19.01 -31.04 57.97
CA VAL A 48 -19.03 -29.70 58.60
C VAL A 48 -19.65 -28.71 57.62
N ALA A 49 -20.95 -28.87 57.39
CA ALA A 49 -21.79 -27.91 56.68
C ALA A 49 -22.86 -27.43 57.66
N THR A 50 -22.50 -26.53 58.59
CA THR A 50 -23.42 -25.65 59.34
C THR A 50 -22.58 -24.81 60.30
N GLY A 51 -22.58 -23.49 60.14
CA GLY A 51 -22.11 -22.58 61.18
C GLY A 51 -20.91 -21.72 60.83
N LEU A 52 -20.98 -20.96 59.74
CA LEU A 52 -20.35 -19.63 59.67
C LEU A 52 -21.22 -18.76 58.75
N ALA A 53 -22.41 -18.42 59.26
CA ALA A 53 -23.14 -17.24 58.83
C ALA A 53 -22.42 -16.00 59.40
N SER A 54 -21.21 -15.72 58.90
CA SER A 54 -20.53 -14.45 59.14
C SER A 54 -20.78 -13.56 57.93
N ALA A 55 -21.89 -12.82 57.99
CA ALA A 55 -22.21 -11.60 57.26
C ALA A 55 -21.25 -11.19 56.13
N SER A 56 -21.22 -11.95 55.03
CA SER A 56 -20.75 -11.42 53.76
C SER A 56 -21.95 -10.82 53.04
N PHE A 57 -22.35 -9.63 53.48
CA PHE A 57 -22.93 -8.68 52.56
C PHE A 57 -21.84 -8.37 51.54
N VAL A 58 -21.68 -9.25 50.54
CA VAL A 58 -21.11 -8.84 49.27
C VAL A 58 -22.17 -7.91 48.72
N GLN A 59 -22.09 -6.63 49.11
CA GLN A 59 -22.55 -5.56 48.25
C GLN A 59 -21.91 -5.89 46.93
N ALA A 60 -22.72 -6.34 45.97
CA ALA A 60 -22.40 -6.19 44.57
C ALA A 60 -22.24 -4.68 44.39
N VAL A 61 -21.03 -4.18 44.66
CA VAL A 61 -20.60 -2.86 44.26
C VAL A 61 -20.58 -2.98 42.74
N LEU A 62 -21.73 -2.71 42.14
CA LEU A 62 -21.84 -2.24 40.77
C LEU A 62 -21.01 -0.96 40.74
N ALA A 63 -19.70 -1.14 40.61
CA ALA A 63 -18.81 -0.10 40.18
C ALA A 63 -19.24 0.18 38.75
N GLU A 64 -20.18 1.11 38.61
CA GLU A 64 -20.58 1.70 37.35
C GLU A 64 -19.30 2.22 36.71
N GLY A 65 -18.80 1.48 35.71
CA GLY A 65 -17.55 1.78 35.05
C GLY A 65 -17.65 3.16 34.40
N ARG A 66 -17.07 4.17 35.04
CA ARG A 66 -17.04 5.53 34.47
C ARG A 66 -16.25 5.44 33.16
N PRO A 67 -16.86 5.75 32.00
CA PRO A 67 -16.13 5.73 30.75
C PRO A 67 -15.02 6.77 30.83
N ILE A 68 -13.77 6.29 30.74
CA ILE A 68 -12.63 7.17 30.55
C ILE A 68 -12.84 7.84 29.18
N LYS A 69 -12.83 9.18 29.15
CA LYS A 69 -12.86 9.91 27.88
C LYS A 69 -11.54 9.65 27.15
N VAL A 70 -11.49 8.58 26.38
CA VAL A 70 -10.49 8.39 25.34
C VAL A 70 -10.78 9.49 24.31
N GLY A 71 -9.79 10.33 24.02
CA GLY A 71 -9.94 11.36 22.99
C GLY A 71 -10.35 10.73 21.65
N PRO A 72 -10.97 11.50 20.74
CA PRO A 72 -11.24 11.00 19.40
C PRO A 72 -9.93 10.50 18.77
N PRO A 73 -9.98 9.49 17.89
CA PRO A 73 -8.81 9.12 17.10
C PRO A 73 -8.29 10.37 16.37
N PRO A 74 -6.96 10.48 16.16
CA PRO A 74 -6.43 11.58 15.36
C PRO A 74 -7.19 11.63 14.03
N PRO A 75 -7.47 12.84 13.50
CA PRO A 75 -8.07 12.96 12.19
C PRO A 75 -7.24 12.15 11.19
N PRO A 76 -7.88 11.45 10.23
CA PRO A 76 -7.16 10.65 9.26
C PRO A 76 -6.06 11.51 8.62
N SER A 77 -4.81 11.12 8.87
CA SER A 77 -3.64 11.83 8.38
C SER A 77 -3.43 11.44 6.92
N GLY A 78 -3.73 12.39 6.05
CA GLY A 78 -3.58 12.28 4.61
C GLY A 78 -3.99 13.60 3.99
N GLY A 79 -3.17 14.63 4.18
CA GLY A 79 -3.49 16.01 3.84
C GLY A 79 -2.33 16.73 3.20
N LEU A 80 -2.00 16.38 1.96
CA LEU A 80 -1.71 17.44 0.99
C LEU A 80 -3.07 18.06 0.64
N THR A 81 -3.13 19.29 0.13
CA THR A 81 -4.39 19.91 -0.35
C THR A 81 -5.00 19.22 -1.59
N GLY A 82 -4.66 17.94 -1.83
CA GLY A 82 -5.08 17.12 -2.98
C GLY A 82 -4.94 15.59 -2.78
N THR A 83 -4.86 15.09 -1.54
CA THR A 83 -4.70 13.64 -1.24
C THR A 83 -5.97 12.80 -1.32
N LEU A 84 -7.11 13.37 -1.72
CA LEU A 84 -8.26 12.56 -2.15
C LEU A 84 -7.87 11.63 -3.34
N ASN A 85 -6.87 12.03 -4.14
CA ASN A 85 -6.48 11.35 -5.38
C ASN A 85 -5.77 9.99 -5.28
N SER A 86 -5.08 9.66 -4.17
CA SER A 86 -4.33 8.39 -4.10
C SER A 86 -5.26 7.17 -3.97
N ASP A 87 -6.42 7.37 -3.33
CA ASP A 87 -7.46 6.34 -3.18
C ASP A 87 -8.55 6.44 -4.27
N GLU A 88 -8.69 7.60 -4.94
CA GLU A 88 -9.59 7.82 -6.10
C GLU A 88 -9.24 6.98 -7.33
N ALA A 89 -8.05 6.40 -7.42
CA ALA A 89 -7.72 5.47 -8.51
C ALA A 89 -8.68 4.26 -8.57
N ARG A 90 -9.38 3.97 -7.46
CA ARG A 90 -10.41 2.93 -7.35
C ARG A 90 -11.84 3.46 -7.47
N ASP A 91 -12.03 4.76 -7.59
CA ASP A 91 -13.34 5.36 -7.81
C ASP A 91 -13.81 5.05 -9.23
N LEU A 92 -14.94 4.36 -9.34
CA LEU A 92 -15.51 3.96 -10.63
C LEU A 92 -16.42 5.02 -11.24
N ASP A 93 -16.74 6.09 -10.50
CA ASP A 93 -17.66 7.15 -10.93
C ASP A 93 -16.95 8.24 -11.75
N LEU A 94 -15.66 8.49 -11.47
CA LEU A 94 -14.83 9.45 -12.21
C LEU A 94 -14.39 8.89 -13.59
N PRO A 95 -14.17 9.71 -14.63
CA PRO A 95 -13.56 9.24 -15.88
C PRO A 95 -12.13 8.69 -15.67
N LEU A 96 -11.73 7.65 -16.41
CA LEU A 96 -10.42 6.98 -16.25
C LEU A 96 -9.20 7.93 -16.30
N LYS A 97 -9.30 9.04 -17.04
CA LYS A 97 -8.23 10.04 -17.16
C LYS A 97 -7.97 10.83 -15.88
N GLU A 98 -8.97 10.94 -15.02
CA GLU A 98 -8.93 11.74 -13.79
C GLU A 98 -8.57 10.88 -12.57
N ARG A 99 -8.71 9.56 -12.68
CA ARG A 99 -8.37 8.56 -11.65
C ARG A 99 -6.85 8.35 -11.44
N PHE A 100 -6.01 8.97 -12.26
CA PHE A 100 -4.56 8.74 -12.15
C PHE A 100 -3.99 9.48 -10.93
N TYR A 101 -3.19 8.77 -10.13
CA TYR A 101 -2.42 9.35 -9.01
C TYR A 101 -1.48 10.49 -9.45
N LEU A 102 -1.14 10.54 -10.74
CA LEU A 102 -0.35 11.57 -11.39
C LEU A 102 -1.30 12.51 -12.12
N GLN A 103 -1.73 13.58 -11.43
CA GLN A 103 -2.67 14.55 -12.00
C GLN A 103 -2.01 15.49 -13.02
N PRO A 104 -2.76 15.90 -14.06
CA PRO A 104 -2.33 16.93 -14.99
C PRO A 104 -2.17 18.25 -14.24
N LEU A 105 -0.97 18.84 -14.32
CA LEU A 105 -0.70 20.18 -13.83
C LEU A 105 -0.65 21.17 -14.98
N THR A 106 -0.75 22.46 -14.66
CA THR A 106 -0.46 23.50 -15.65
C THR A 106 1.00 23.38 -16.14
N PRO A 107 1.33 23.80 -17.38
CA PRO A 107 2.69 23.70 -17.89
C PRO A 107 3.74 24.40 -17.00
N THR A 108 3.36 25.48 -16.33
CA THR A 108 4.22 26.23 -15.40
C THR A 108 4.51 25.42 -14.14
N GLU A 109 3.48 24.82 -13.52
CA GLU A 109 3.63 23.99 -12.33
C GLU A 109 4.36 22.68 -12.65
N ALA A 110 4.07 22.07 -13.81
CA ALA A 110 4.79 20.90 -14.30
C ALA A 110 6.29 21.19 -14.48
N ALA A 111 6.66 22.39 -14.95
CA ALA A 111 8.06 22.80 -15.03
C ALA A 111 8.73 22.94 -13.65
N GLN A 112 7.98 23.37 -12.62
CA GLN A 112 8.51 23.43 -11.24
C GLN A 112 8.69 22.03 -10.65
N ARG A 113 7.69 21.16 -10.78
CA ARG A 113 7.78 19.76 -10.33
C ARG A 113 8.87 18.97 -11.06
N ALA A 114 9.11 19.27 -12.34
CA ALA A 114 10.24 18.73 -13.09
C ALA A 114 11.60 19.15 -12.49
N LYS A 115 11.73 20.41 -12.02
CA LYS A 115 12.93 20.89 -11.32
C LYS A 115 13.11 20.22 -9.96
N GLU A 116 12.02 19.93 -9.25
CA GLU A 116 12.07 19.16 -7.99
C GLU A 116 12.51 17.71 -8.23
N SER A 117 11.88 17.04 -9.21
CA SER A 117 12.25 15.68 -9.62
C SER A 117 13.71 15.61 -10.07
N ALA A 118 14.20 16.65 -10.75
CA ALA A 118 15.60 16.76 -11.15
C ALA A 118 16.55 16.79 -9.93
N LYS A 119 16.23 17.58 -8.89
CA LYS A 119 17.03 17.62 -7.65
C LYS A 119 17.07 16.26 -6.97
N GLU A 120 15.95 15.55 -6.94
CA GLU A 120 15.87 14.22 -6.32
C GLU A 120 16.67 13.17 -7.11
N ILE A 121 16.64 13.21 -8.45
CA ILE A 121 17.48 12.34 -9.30
C ILE A 121 18.98 12.54 -8.99
N VAL A 122 19.42 13.78 -8.77
CA VAL A 122 20.80 14.08 -8.36
C VAL A 122 21.10 13.50 -6.97
N SER A 123 20.12 13.49 -6.05
CA SER A 123 20.29 12.96 -4.70
C SER A 123 20.50 11.43 -4.63
N VAL A 124 20.16 10.70 -5.71
CA VAL A 124 20.35 9.24 -5.85
C VAL A 124 21.83 8.84 -5.72
N LYS A 125 22.78 9.77 -5.92
CA LYS A 125 24.21 9.53 -5.70
C LYS A 125 24.52 8.92 -4.33
N SER A 126 23.81 9.37 -3.29
CA SER A 126 23.97 8.86 -1.93
C SER A 126 23.65 7.37 -1.80
N PHE A 127 22.71 6.86 -2.60
CA PHE A 127 22.37 5.44 -2.66
C PHE A 127 23.36 4.64 -3.51
N ILE A 128 23.90 5.23 -4.58
CA ILE A 128 24.95 4.62 -5.41
C ILE A 128 26.20 4.37 -4.55
N ASP A 129 26.60 5.35 -3.75
CA ASP A 129 27.79 5.28 -2.88
C ASP A 129 27.64 4.21 -1.78
N LYS A 130 26.42 4.09 -1.25
CA LYS A 130 26.05 3.04 -0.29
C LYS A 130 25.83 1.67 -0.94
N LYS A 131 25.93 1.56 -2.28
CA LYS A 131 25.61 0.36 -3.07
C LYS A 131 24.20 -0.17 -2.76
N ALA A 132 23.27 0.74 -2.49
CA ALA A 132 21.88 0.46 -2.12
C ALA A 132 21.02 0.31 -3.39
N TRP A 133 21.35 -0.67 -4.23
CA TRP A 133 20.81 -0.81 -5.59
C TRP A 133 19.27 -0.81 -5.70
N PRO A 134 18.51 -1.48 -4.81
CA PRO A 134 17.05 -1.43 -4.88
C PRO A 134 16.50 -0.02 -4.64
N TYR A 135 17.13 0.75 -3.76
CA TYR A 135 16.75 2.13 -3.48
C TYR A 135 17.09 3.05 -4.66
N VAL A 136 18.25 2.85 -5.29
CA VAL A 136 18.61 3.53 -6.54
C VAL A 136 17.52 3.32 -7.60
N GLN A 137 17.12 2.06 -7.85
CA GLN A 137 16.12 1.75 -8.87
C GLN A 137 14.74 2.31 -8.53
N ASN A 138 14.29 2.11 -7.29
CA ASN A 138 12.94 2.51 -6.89
C ASN A 138 12.78 4.03 -6.93
N ASP A 139 13.74 4.77 -6.36
CA ASP A 139 13.67 6.23 -6.35
C ASP A 139 13.88 6.79 -7.77
N LEU A 140 14.86 6.28 -8.53
CA LEU A 140 15.06 6.70 -9.92
C LEU A 140 13.82 6.47 -10.78
N ARG A 141 13.16 5.32 -10.67
CA ARG A 141 11.94 5.01 -11.44
C ARG A 141 10.77 5.89 -11.01
N LEU A 142 10.59 6.11 -9.71
CA LEU A 142 9.56 7.01 -9.19
C LEU A 142 9.75 8.42 -9.78
N ARG A 143 10.94 8.99 -9.64
CA ARG A 143 11.21 10.38 -10.08
C ARG A 143 11.23 10.51 -11.61
N ALA A 144 11.75 9.51 -12.32
CA ALA A 144 11.72 9.48 -13.77
C ALA A 144 10.30 9.40 -14.33
N SER A 145 9.38 8.69 -13.66
CA SER A 145 7.96 8.64 -14.05
C SER A 145 7.28 10.01 -13.95
N TYR A 146 7.48 10.74 -12.83
CA TYR A 146 6.99 12.12 -12.69
C TYR A 146 7.60 13.03 -13.76
N LEU A 147 8.93 12.99 -13.91
CA LEU A 147 9.65 13.82 -14.88
C LEU A 147 9.18 13.55 -16.32
N ARG A 148 8.90 12.30 -16.69
CA ARG A 148 8.42 11.96 -18.04
C ARG A 148 7.04 12.54 -18.31
N TYR A 149 6.15 12.47 -17.33
CA TYR A 149 4.82 13.04 -17.44
C TYR A 149 4.89 14.57 -17.58
N ASP A 150 5.65 15.23 -16.72
CA ASP A 150 5.78 16.69 -16.69
C ASP A 150 6.48 17.23 -17.94
N LEU A 151 7.56 16.59 -18.41
CA LEU A 151 8.22 16.98 -19.64
C LEU A 151 7.29 16.88 -20.85
N ASN A 152 6.46 15.84 -20.95
CA ASN A 152 5.49 15.74 -22.04
C ASN A 152 4.48 16.89 -22.02
N THR A 153 4.00 17.28 -20.84
CA THR A 153 3.09 18.41 -20.66
C THR A 153 3.75 19.74 -21.06
N VAL A 154 4.97 19.98 -20.62
CA VAL A 154 5.72 21.21 -20.99
C VAL A 154 6.03 21.23 -22.49
N ILE A 155 6.49 20.11 -23.06
CA ILE A 155 6.79 19.97 -24.50
C ILE A 155 5.54 20.19 -25.35
N ALA A 156 4.36 19.80 -24.87
CA ALA A 156 3.11 20.03 -25.58
C ALA A 156 2.73 21.52 -25.64
N ALA A 157 3.10 22.31 -24.63
CA ALA A 157 2.78 23.73 -24.52
C ALA A 157 3.80 24.66 -25.25
N LYS A 158 4.97 24.15 -25.63
CA LYS A 158 6.04 24.92 -26.30
C LYS A 158 5.83 25.07 -27.81
N SER A 159 6.53 26.04 -28.41
CA SER A 159 6.48 26.31 -29.86
C SER A 159 7.07 25.15 -30.70
N LYS A 160 6.76 25.07 -32.00
CA LYS A 160 7.15 23.92 -32.85
C LYS A 160 8.67 23.68 -32.90
N ASP A 161 9.47 24.74 -32.93
CA ASP A 161 10.93 24.65 -33.03
C ASP A 161 11.56 24.22 -31.70
N GLU A 162 11.10 24.79 -30.59
CA GLU A 162 11.53 24.41 -29.25
C GLU A 162 11.11 22.98 -28.90
N LYS A 163 9.92 22.57 -29.35
CA LYS A 163 9.38 21.23 -29.13
C LYS A 163 10.29 20.12 -29.67
N LYS A 164 10.89 20.31 -30.84
CA LYS A 164 11.79 19.31 -31.44
C LYS A 164 13.08 19.17 -30.62
N SER A 165 13.71 20.28 -30.27
CA SER A 165 14.95 20.27 -29.48
C SER A 165 14.74 19.71 -28.07
N LEU A 166 13.68 20.11 -27.37
CA LEU A 166 13.35 19.57 -26.04
C LEU A 166 13.03 18.07 -26.09
N LYS A 167 12.34 17.59 -27.12
CA LYS A 167 12.02 16.16 -27.28
C LYS A 167 13.28 15.33 -27.48
N GLU A 168 14.26 15.84 -28.23
CA GLU A 168 15.54 15.17 -28.44
C GLU A 168 16.37 15.10 -27.15
N LEU A 169 16.47 16.23 -26.42
CA LEU A 169 17.14 16.27 -25.12
C LEU A 169 16.47 15.35 -24.09
N ALA A 170 15.14 15.35 -24.02
CA ALA A 170 14.38 14.45 -23.15
C ALA A 170 14.61 12.99 -23.55
N GLY A 171 14.66 12.67 -24.84
CA GLY A 171 14.97 11.33 -25.34
C GLY A 171 16.35 10.84 -24.85
N LYS A 172 17.37 11.69 -24.98
CA LYS A 172 18.73 11.40 -24.50
C LYS A 172 18.78 11.24 -22.97
N LEU A 173 18.09 12.10 -22.24
CA LEU A 173 17.97 12.01 -20.79
C LEU A 173 17.39 10.66 -20.36
N PHE A 174 16.23 10.25 -20.91
CA PHE A 174 15.64 8.95 -20.54
C PHE A 174 16.49 7.76 -20.98
N GLN A 175 17.26 7.88 -22.06
CA GLN A 175 18.22 6.84 -22.44
C GLN A 175 19.33 6.68 -21.39
N THR A 176 19.91 7.80 -20.89
CA THR A 176 20.92 7.75 -19.83
C THR A 176 20.36 7.25 -18.50
N ILE A 177 19.13 7.66 -18.13
CA ILE A 177 18.42 7.14 -16.94
C ILE A 177 18.20 5.62 -17.05
N ASN A 178 17.79 5.11 -18.23
CA ASN A 178 17.61 3.67 -18.43
C ASN A 178 18.93 2.90 -18.31
N ASN A 179 20.03 3.48 -18.80
CA ASN A 179 21.36 2.89 -18.65
C ASN A 179 21.81 2.88 -17.18
N LEU A 180 21.49 3.93 -16.41
CA LEU A 180 21.73 3.99 -14.97
C LEU A 180 20.90 2.95 -14.21
N ASP A 181 19.61 2.78 -14.54
CA ASP A 181 18.74 1.75 -13.96
C ASP A 181 19.27 0.34 -14.26
N TYR A 182 19.76 0.13 -15.49
CA TYR A 182 20.40 -1.13 -15.89
C TYR A 182 21.71 -1.36 -15.12
N ALA A 183 22.56 -0.34 -14.97
CA ALA A 183 23.78 -0.42 -14.18
C ALA A 183 23.49 -0.77 -12.72
N ALA A 184 22.43 -0.19 -12.14
CA ALA A 184 21.94 -0.55 -10.82
C ALA A 184 21.41 -2.00 -10.76
N LYS A 185 20.77 -2.49 -11.83
CA LYS A 185 20.29 -3.88 -11.94
C LYS A 185 21.43 -4.88 -11.91
N VAL A 186 22.49 -4.62 -12.68
CA VAL A 186 23.69 -5.46 -12.72
C VAL A 186 24.66 -5.18 -11.57
N LYS A 187 24.32 -4.23 -10.68
CA LYS A 187 25.09 -3.85 -9.48
C LYS A 187 26.52 -3.38 -9.81
N SER A 188 26.70 -2.72 -10.96
CA SER A 188 28.00 -2.25 -11.42
C SER A 188 28.24 -0.81 -10.99
N SER A 189 29.10 -0.60 -9.99
CA SER A 189 29.44 0.75 -9.50
C SER A 189 30.10 1.63 -10.56
N SER A 190 31.03 1.09 -11.36
CA SER A 190 31.72 1.87 -12.39
C SER A 190 30.77 2.35 -13.49
N GLN A 191 29.85 1.49 -13.92
CA GLN A 191 28.83 1.87 -14.89
C GLN A 191 27.82 2.84 -14.29
N ALA A 192 27.40 2.62 -13.03
CA ALA A 192 26.46 3.51 -12.35
C ALA A 192 27.02 4.93 -12.19
N GLU A 193 28.29 5.08 -11.79
CA GLU A 193 28.93 6.39 -11.68
C GLU A 193 29.06 7.10 -13.03
N LYS A 194 29.43 6.36 -14.08
CA LYS A 194 29.49 6.88 -15.45
C LYS A 194 28.13 7.41 -15.90
N TYR A 195 27.10 6.56 -15.85
CA TYR A 195 25.76 6.94 -16.31
C TYR A 195 25.10 7.97 -15.41
N TYR A 196 25.46 8.03 -14.12
CA TYR A 196 25.05 9.10 -13.23
C TYR A 196 25.61 10.45 -13.70
N ALA A 197 26.90 10.54 -14.01
CA ALA A 197 27.50 11.77 -14.52
C ALA A 197 26.86 12.23 -15.85
N GLU A 198 26.61 11.28 -16.77
CA GLU A 198 25.88 11.55 -18.01
C GLU A 198 24.44 12.02 -17.77
N THR A 199 23.75 11.41 -16.78
CA THR A 199 22.39 11.78 -16.39
C THR A 199 22.38 13.21 -15.83
N VAL A 200 23.29 13.56 -14.92
CA VAL A 200 23.38 14.93 -14.36
C VAL A 200 23.62 15.97 -15.45
N SER A 201 24.52 15.68 -16.40
CA SER A 201 24.80 16.57 -17.53
C SER A 201 23.56 16.81 -18.39
N THR A 202 22.92 15.73 -18.86
CA THR A 202 21.72 15.82 -19.71
C THR A 202 20.50 16.39 -18.98
N LEU A 203 20.40 16.17 -17.67
CA LEU A 203 19.36 16.74 -16.81
C LEU A 203 19.51 18.26 -16.71
N ASN A 204 20.74 18.76 -16.56
CA ASN A 204 21.01 20.21 -16.55
C ASN A 204 20.67 20.86 -17.89
N ASP A 205 20.97 20.20 -19.01
CA ASP A 205 20.59 20.67 -20.34
C ASP A 205 19.05 20.82 -20.48
N VAL A 206 18.30 19.85 -19.96
CA VAL A 206 16.83 19.89 -19.97
C VAL A 206 16.31 20.99 -19.04
N VAL A 207 16.82 21.08 -17.80
CA VAL A 207 16.39 22.09 -16.82
C VAL A 207 16.66 23.51 -17.33
N ALA A 208 17.76 23.73 -18.05
CA ALA A 208 18.08 25.00 -18.68
C ALA A 208 17.06 25.43 -19.75
N LYS A 209 16.32 24.48 -20.34
CA LYS A 209 15.24 24.76 -21.31
C LYS A 209 13.85 24.88 -20.66
N LEU A 210 13.73 24.55 -19.37
CA LEU A 210 12.53 24.74 -18.55
C LEU A 210 12.53 26.07 -17.78
N GLY A 211 13.63 26.83 -17.88
CA GLY A 211 13.80 28.18 -17.31
C GLY A 211 13.35 29.27 -18.27
#